data_AF-A0A0C3A5E5-F1
#
_entry.id   AF-A0A0C3A5E5-F1
#
_cell.length_a   1.000
_cell.length_b   1.000
_cell.length_c   1.000
_cell.angle_alpha   90.00
_cell.angle_beta   90.00
_cell.angle_gamma   90.00
#
_symmetry.space_group_name_H-M   'P 1'
#
loop_
_entity.id
_entity.type
_entity.pdbx_description
1 polymer ?
#
loop_
_entity_poly.entity_id
_entity_poly.type
_entity_poly.pdbx_seq_one_letter_code
_entity_poly.pdbx_strand_id
1 'polypeptide(L)'
;MNDDIRDTRQPMVTSLGIILGFLLNFLAQWAIRDDGKAPVETTTDWVIVVTLFTAVALMLIVLFRTLSSSYEVEHARKRYRSILRLYLFAISLVFAGMAAALFV
;
A
#
# COMPACT_ATOMS: atom_id res chain seq x y z
N MET A 1 -5.87 -28.76 11.09
CA MET A 1 -5.24 -27.49 11.52
C MET A 1 -4.76 -26.68 10.31
N ASN A 2 -5.57 -26.59 9.23
CA ASN A 2 -5.18 -25.99 7.93
C ASN A 2 -5.94 -24.69 7.60
N ASP A 3 -6.89 -24.25 8.43
CA ASP A 3 -7.77 -23.09 8.14
C ASP A 3 -7.30 -21.74 8.74
N ASP A 4 -6.40 -21.77 9.73
CA ASP A 4 -6.03 -20.57 10.51
C ASP A 4 -5.32 -19.48 9.66
N ILE A 5 -4.55 -19.89 8.64
CA ILE A 5 -3.88 -18.93 7.74
C ILE A 5 -4.85 -18.29 6.75
N ARG A 6 -5.96 -18.96 6.41
CA ARG A 6 -6.95 -18.40 5.48
C ARG A 6 -7.74 -17.28 6.16
N ASP A 7 -8.18 -17.52 7.39
CA ASP A 7 -8.98 -16.57 8.16
C ASP A 7 -8.17 -15.34 8.56
N THR A 8 -6.86 -15.50 8.80
CA THR A 8 -5.94 -14.37 9.11
C THR A 8 -5.58 -13.50 7.91
N ARG A 9 -5.90 -13.91 6.66
CA ARG A 9 -5.68 -13.09 5.45
C ARG A 9 -6.82 -12.12 5.19
N GLN A 10 -8.04 -12.48 5.59
CA GLN A 10 -9.23 -11.69 5.27
C GLN A 10 -9.19 -10.27 5.85
N PRO A 11 -8.80 -10.04 7.12
CA PRO A 11 -8.64 -8.69 7.65
C PRO A 11 -7.60 -7.84 6.89
N MET A 12 -6.53 -8.48 6.40
CA MET A 12 -5.48 -7.80 5.63
C MET A 12 -5.98 -7.40 4.23
N VAL A 13 -6.75 -8.26 3.55
CA VAL A 13 -7.36 -7.91 2.25
C VAL A 13 -8.39 -6.79 2.42
N THR A 14 -9.24 -6.86 3.44
CA THR A 14 -10.24 -5.83 3.72
C THR A 14 -9.60 -4.48 3.99
N SER A 15 -8.62 -4.42 4.89
CA SER A 15 -7.90 -3.18 5.20
C SER A 15 -7.15 -2.61 3.99
N LEU A 16 -6.50 -3.46 3.17
CA LEU A 16 -5.91 -3.04 1.89
C LEU A 16 -6.91 -2.39 0.96
N GLY A 17 -8.10 -2.99 0.80
CA GLY A 17 -9.15 -2.42 -0.05
C GLY A 17 -9.57 -1.02 0.41
N ILE A 18 -9.76 -0.84 1.72
CA ILE A 18 -10.12 0.45 2.32
C ILE A 18 -9.01 1.49 2.12
N ILE A 19 -7.75 1.15 2.44
CA ILE A 19 -6.60 2.06 2.33
C ILE A 19 -6.38 2.46 0.87
N LEU A 20 -6.40 1.50 -0.07
CA LEU A 20 -6.27 1.79 -1.49
C LEU A 20 -7.41 2.69 -2.00
N GLY A 21 -8.65 2.44 -1.55
CA GLY A 21 -9.79 3.29 -1.89
C GLY A 21 -9.59 4.75 -1.45
N PHE A 22 -9.15 4.97 -0.20
CA PHE A 22 -8.85 6.31 0.30
C PHE A 22 -7.67 6.96 -0.44
N LEU A 23 -6.61 6.20 -0.73
CA LEU A 23 -5.45 6.72 -1.46
C LEU A 23 -5.79 7.11 -2.90
N LEU A 24 -6.56 6.29 -3.61
CA LEU A 24 -7.01 6.60 -4.96
C LEU A 24 -7.93 7.82 -4.97
N ASN A 25 -8.84 7.93 -4.00
CA ASN A 25 -9.68 9.12 -3.86
C ASN A 25 -8.84 10.38 -3.60
N PHE A 26 -7.86 10.31 -2.70
CA PHE A 26 -6.93 11.41 -2.44
C PHE A 26 -6.16 11.82 -3.71
N LEU A 27 -5.58 10.86 -4.43
CA LEU A 27 -4.85 11.12 -5.66
C LEU A 27 -5.74 11.72 -6.76
N ALA A 28 -6.97 11.23 -6.89
CA ALA A 28 -7.93 11.77 -7.85
C ALA A 28 -8.30 13.22 -7.54
N GLN A 29 -8.63 13.52 -6.28
CA GLN A 29 -8.94 14.89 -5.84
C GLN A 29 -7.75 15.83 -6.01
N TRP A 30 -6.53 15.35 -5.75
CA TRP A 30 -5.32 16.13 -5.97
C TRP A 30 -5.05 16.38 -7.45
N ALA A 31 -5.23 15.38 -8.32
CA ALA A 31 -4.98 15.49 -9.75
C ALA A 31 -5.95 16.44 -10.49
N ILE A 32 -7.19 16.58 -10.00
CA ILE A 32 -8.21 17.46 -10.60
C ILE A 32 -8.29 18.83 -9.91
N ARG A 33 -7.40 19.11 -8.96
CA ARG A 33 -7.38 20.39 -8.26
C ARG A 33 -7.13 21.50 -9.27
N ASP A 34 -8.08 22.43 -9.36
CA ASP A 34 -8.04 23.57 -10.28
C ASP A 34 -7.61 24.83 -9.52
N ASP A 35 -6.30 24.99 -9.37
CA ASP A 35 -5.67 26.18 -8.78
C ASP A 35 -4.80 26.94 -9.80
N GLY A 36 -4.97 26.63 -11.10
CA GLY A 36 -4.21 27.23 -12.20
C GLY A 36 -2.74 26.78 -12.28
N LYS A 37 -2.34 25.75 -11.52
CA LYS A 37 -0.98 25.20 -11.49
C LYS A 37 -0.96 23.75 -11.98
N ALA A 38 0.21 23.28 -12.40
CA ALA A 38 0.37 21.84 -12.61
C ALA A 38 0.23 21.11 -11.26
N PRO A 39 -0.37 19.91 -11.20
CA PRO A 39 -0.54 19.18 -9.93
C PRO A 39 0.77 18.85 -9.21
N VAL A 40 1.90 18.85 -9.94
CA VAL A 40 3.24 18.56 -9.42
C VAL A 40 4.20 19.66 -9.88
N GLU A 41 4.53 20.58 -8.99
CA GLU A 41 5.45 21.69 -9.30
C GLU A 41 6.64 21.73 -8.33
N THR A 42 6.39 21.39 -7.07
CA THR A 42 7.40 21.49 -6.02
C THR A 42 8.13 20.17 -5.79
N THR A 43 9.30 20.25 -5.16
CA THR A 43 10.02 19.06 -4.68
C THR A 43 9.16 18.25 -3.71
N THR A 44 8.37 18.93 -2.88
CA THR A 44 7.40 18.34 -1.96
C THR A 44 6.35 17.50 -2.70
N ASP A 45 5.78 18.02 -3.78
CA ASP A 45 4.81 17.30 -4.62
C ASP A 45 5.43 16.03 -5.20
N TRP A 46 6.66 16.12 -5.70
CA TRP A 46 7.39 14.95 -6.22
C TRP A 46 7.64 13.89 -5.16
N VAL A 47 8.00 14.28 -3.93
CA VAL A 47 8.16 13.35 -2.79
C VAL A 47 6.85 12.62 -2.51
N ILE A 48 5.72 13.35 -2.51
CA ILE A 48 4.39 12.77 -2.30
C ILE A 48 4.05 11.79 -3.43
N VAL A 49 4.19 12.20 -4.71
CA VAL A 49 3.89 11.33 -5.87
C VAL A 49 4.69 10.04 -5.80
N VAL A 50 6.03 10.14 -5.69
CA VAL A 50 6.91 8.97 -5.74
C VAL A 50 6.62 8.03 -4.58
N THR A 51 6.42 8.58 -3.38
CA THR A 51 6.06 7.78 -2.20
C THR A 51 4.73 7.06 -2.40
N LEU A 52 3.69 7.79 -2.81
CA LEU A 52 2.34 7.23 -2.93
C LEU A 52 2.27 6.16 -4.03
N PHE A 53 2.86 6.40 -5.20
CA PHE A 53 2.92 5.40 -6.27
C PHE A 53 3.70 4.16 -5.84
N THR A 54 4.83 4.34 -5.17
CA THR A 54 5.63 3.21 -4.64
C THR A 54 4.82 2.42 -3.61
N ALA A 55 4.15 3.09 -2.68
CA ALA A 55 3.35 2.43 -1.64
C ALA A 55 2.15 1.68 -2.23
N VAL A 56 1.44 2.28 -3.19
CA VAL A 56 0.33 1.63 -3.91
C VAL A 56 0.82 0.38 -4.65
N ALA A 57 1.94 0.47 -5.38
CA ALA A 57 2.53 -0.69 -6.05
C ALA A 57 2.87 -1.81 -5.07
N LEU A 58 3.47 -1.49 -3.91
CA LEU A 58 3.75 -2.48 -2.86
C LEU A 58 2.47 -3.10 -2.29
N MET A 59 1.42 -2.31 -2.05
CA MET A 59 0.12 -2.79 -1.60
C MET A 59 -0.55 -3.73 -2.61
N LEU A 60 -0.46 -3.42 -3.91
CA LEU A 60 -0.93 -4.32 -4.97
C LEU A 60 -0.13 -5.64 -5.00
N ILE A 61 1.18 -5.58 -4.79
CA ILE A 61 2.01 -6.79 -4.64
C ILE A 61 1.59 -7.63 -3.43
N VAL A 62 1.29 -6.99 -2.29
CA VAL A 62 0.77 -7.68 -1.10
C VAL A 62 -0.57 -8.34 -1.41
N LEU A 63 -1.50 -7.62 -2.05
CA LEU A 63 -2.80 -8.15 -2.43
C LEU A 63 -2.65 -9.38 -3.34
N PHE A 64 -1.86 -9.26 -4.41
CA PHE A 64 -1.56 -10.37 -5.32
C PHE A 64 -0.97 -11.58 -4.59
N ARG A 65 0.03 -11.36 -3.72
CA ARG A 65 0.67 -12.45 -2.96
C ARG A 65 -0.28 -13.10 -1.96
N THR A 66 -1.25 -12.36 -1.45
CA THR A 66 -2.25 -12.83 -0.49
C THR A 66 -3.35 -13.66 -1.15
N LEU A 67 -3.75 -13.27 -2.36
CA LEU A 67 -4.74 -14.01 -3.16
C LEU A 67 -4.14 -15.25 -3.85
N SER A 68 -2.82 -15.26 -4.08
CA SER A 68 -2.11 -16.43 -4.61
C SER A 68 -2.12 -17.60 -3.61
N SER A 69 -2.82 -18.69 -3.96
CA SER A 69 -3.05 -19.88 -3.12
C SER A 69 -2.08 -21.05 -3.39
N SER A 70 -1.12 -20.89 -4.32
CA SER A 70 -0.17 -21.96 -4.64
C SER A 70 1.01 -21.95 -3.66
N TYR A 71 0.92 -22.74 -2.59
CA TYR A 71 2.07 -23.09 -1.75
C TYR A 71 1.87 -24.40 -1.00
N GLU A 72 2.97 -25.14 -0.83
CA GLU A 72 3.05 -26.29 0.07
C GLU A 72 2.89 -25.83 1.54
N VAL A 73 2.18 -26.63 2.33
CA VAL A 73 1.80 -26.30 3.73
C VAL A 73 3.02 -25.96 4.59
N GLU A 74 4.17 -26.59 4.32
CA GLU A 74 5.42 -26.40 5.06
C GLU A 74 6.02 -25.00 4.91
N HIS A 75 5.81 -24.35 3.77
CA HIS A 75 6.30 -23.00 3.48
C HIS A 75 5.27 -21.89 3.76
N ALA A 76 4.02 -22.26 4.04
CA ALA A 76 2.89 -21.34 4.21
C ALA A 76 3.16 -20.23 5.24
N ARG A 77 3.71 -20.60 6.40
CA ARG A 77 3.97 -19.66 7.50
C ARG A 77 5.08 -18.65 7.19
N LYS A 78 6.16 -19.10 6.54
CA LYS A 78 7.28 -18.23 6.14
C LYS A 78 6.83 -17.22 5.08
N ARG A 79 6.05 -17.67 4.09
CA ARG A 79 5.46 -16.81 3.06
C ARG A 79 4.51 -15.79 3.66
N TYR A 80 3.60 -16.21 4.56
CA TYR A 80 2.68 -15.29 5.24
C TYR A 80 3.42 -14.18 6.00
N ARG A 81 4.45 -14.52 6.80
CA ARG A 81 5.27 -13.51 7.49
C ARG A 81 5.94 -12.52 6.55
N SER A 82 6.42 -12.99 5.39
CA SER A 82 7.00 -12.11 4.36
C SER A 82 5.96 -11.13 3.79
N ILE A 83 4.75 -11.63 3.50
CA ILE A 83 3.62 -10.81 3.05
C ILE A 83 3.25 -9.77 4.11
N LEU A 84 3.16 -10.17 5.38
CA LEU A 84 2.84 -9.28 6.49
C LEU A 84 3.89 -8.18 6.69
N ARG A 85 5.19 -8.51 6.58
CA ARG A 85 6.26 -7.50 6.65
C ARG A 85 6.18 -6.52 5.49
N LEU A 86 5.92 -7.00 4.28
CA LEU A 86 5.75 -6.15 3.11
C LEU A 86 4.52 -5.24 3.26
N TYR A 87 3.43 -5.77 3.81
CA TYR A 87 2.21 -5.03 4.13
C TYR A 87 2.48 -3.88 5.11
N LEU A 88 3.11 -4.18 6.25
CA LEU A 88 3.46 -3.17 7.25
C LEU A 88 4.42 -2.13 6.67
N PHE A 89 5.42 -2.56 5.91
CA PHE A 89 6.35 -1.66 5.24
C PHE A 89 5.63 -0.71 4.26
N ALA A 90 4.72 -1.22 3.44
CA ALA A 90 3.98 -0.41 2.48
C ALA A 90 3.12 0.66 3.17
N ILE A 91 2.45 0.30 4.27
CA ILE A 91 1.67 1.26 5.06
C ILE A 91 2.60 2.29 5.71
N SER A 92 3.67 1.86 6.37
CA SER A 92 4.64 2.76 6.98
C SER A 92 5.28 3.72 5.97
N LEU A 93 5.49 3.27 4.74
CA LEU A 93 6.05 4.11 3.67
C LEU A 93 5.13 5.30 3.33
N VAL A 94 3.81 5.10 3.30
CA VAL A 94 2.84 6.19 3.09
C VAL A 94 3.03 7.27 4.15
N PHE A 95 3.01 6.87 5.42
CA PHE A 95 3.16 7.82 6.53
C PHE A 95 4.54 8.49 6.53
N ALA A 96 5.60 7.73 6.24
CA ALA A 96 6.96 8.24 6.23
C ALA A 96 7.19 9.27 5.11
N GLY A 97 6.71 9.02 3.89
CA GLY A 97 6.88 9.99 2.80
C GLY A 97 5.99 11.22 2.97
N MET A 98 4.80 11.08 3.54
CA MET A 98 3.98 12.23 3.96
C MET A 98 4.70 13.07 5.02
N ALA A 99 5.33 12.44 6.02
CA ALA A 99 6.12 13.14 7.02
C ALA A 99 7.36 13.81 6.40
N ALA A 100 8.06 13.13 5.50
CA ALA A 100 9.24 13.68 4.81
C ALA A 100 8.89 14.93 3.99
N ALA A 101 7.73 14.93 3.32
CA ALA A 101 7.21 16.07 2.57
C ALA A 101 7.00 17.32 3.44
N LEU A 102 6.84 17.19 4.77
CA LEU A 102 6.72 18.36 5.66
C LEU A 102 8.05 19.10 5.88
N PHE A 103 9.18 18.48 5.56
CA PHE A 103 10.52 19.01 5.83
C PHE A 103 11.33 19.34 4.57
N VAL A 104 10.74 19.15 3.39
CA VAL A 104 11.35 19.38 2.06
C VAL A 104 10.57 20.45 1.33
#